data_AF-A0A162P8N4-F1
#
_entry.id   AF-A0A162P8N4-F1
#
_cell.length_a   1.000
_cell.length_b   1.000
_cell.length_c   1.000
_cell.angle_alpha   90.00
_cell.angle_beta   90.00
_cell.angle_gamma   90.00
#
_symmetry.space_group_name_H-M   'P 1'
#
loop_
_entity.id
_entity.type
_entity.pdbx_description
1 polymer ?
#
loop_
_entity_poly.entity_id
_entity_poly.type
_entity_poly.pdbx_seq_one_letter_code
_entity_poly.pdbx_strand_id
1 'polypeptide(L)'
;MKKINFTIDIAAPRQTVYDLLTAPDTYKEWVHVAWPNSYYDGKWEQGELLRFISPGNGGTAALVKELEKATYILLEHTAVLQPDLTPDVTSEEAKGWIGSTEGYRFTESGGITRLLVELETTPEWIAMFEEGYPAALKKLKEICERA
;
A
#
# COMPACT_ATOMS: atom_id res chain seq x y z
N MET A 1 -10.04 3.75 -15.16
CA MET A 1 -8.76 3.44 -14.49
C MET A 1 -8.04 2.34 -15.27
N LYS A 2 -6.76 2.11 -14.99
CA LYS A 2 -5.96 1.02 -15.54
C LYS A 2 -5.44 0.15 -14.39
N LYS A 3 -5.33 -1.15 -14.67
CA LYS A 3 -4.79 -2.12 -13.74
C LYS A 3 -3.30 -2.36 -13.98
N ILE A 4 -2.50 -2.27 -12.94
CA ILE A 4 -1.07 -2.63 -12.93
C ILE A 4 -0.78 -3.53 -11.74
N ASN A 5 0.17 -4.45 -11.91
CA ASN A 5 0.45 -5.48 -10.92
C ASN A 5 1.96 -5.58 -10.66
N PHE A 6 2.32 -5.80 -9.40
CA PHE A 6 3.70 -6.09 -8.98
C PHE A 6 3.72 -7.40 -8.21
N THR A 7 4.76 -8.21 -8.40
CA THR A 7 4.90 -9.48 -7.70
C THR A 7 6.30 -9.64 -7.15
N ILE A 8 6.41 -10.26 -5.98
CA ILE A 8 7.69 -10.65 -5.40
C ILE A 8 7.53 -11.94 -4.59
N ASP A 9 8.53 -12.81 -4.67
CA ASP A 9 8.62 -14.01 -3.85
C ASP A 9 9.53 -13.71 -2.64
N ILE A 10 9.04 -14.00 -1.43
CA ILE A 10 9.68 -13.69 -0.15
C ILE A 10 9.84 -14.99 0.63
N ALA A 11 11.06 -15.33 1.04
CA ALA A 11 11.38 -16.53 1.83
C ALA A 11 11.01 -16.35 3.30
N ALA A 12 9.73 -16.15 3.56
CA ALA A 12 9.12 -16.07 4.88
C ALA A 12 7.67 -16.58 4.82
N PRO A 13 7.10 -17.09 5.93
CA PRO A 13 5.69 -17.44 6.02
C PRO A 13 4.76 -16.25 5.76
N ARG A 14 3.56 -16.47 5.24
CA ARG A 14 2.63 -15.39 4.85
C ARG A 14 2.24 -14.50 6.02
N GLN A 15 2.18 -15.06 7.22
CA GLN A 15 1.88 -14.31 8.44
C GLN A 15 2.98 -13.28 8.72
N THR A 16 4.25 -13.67 8.64
CA THR A 16 5.41 -12.77 8.80
C THR A 16 5.38 -11.66 7.76
N VAL A 17 5.10 -11.99 6.49
CA VAL A 17 5.02 -10.97 5.43
C VAL A 17 3.87 -9.99 5.68
N TYR A 18 2.70 -10.48 6.09
CA TYR A 18 1.55 -9.63 6.43
C TYR A 18 1.84 -8.72 7.63
N ASP A 19 2.40 -9.26 8.70
CA ASP A 19 2.70 -8.52 9.92
C ASP A 19 3.71 -7.40 9.65
N LEU A 20 4.77 -7.68 8.88
CA LEU A 20 5.80 -6.69 8.56
C LEU A 20 5.37 -5.71 7.45
N LEU A 21 4.45 -6.10 6.56
CA LEU A 21 3.85 -5.17 5.59
C LEU A 21 2.98 -4.13 6.31
N THR A 22 2.21 -4.57 7.31
CA THR A 22 1.19 -3.76 7.99
C THR A 22 1.64 -3.14 9.31
N ALA A 23 2.83 -3.48 9.84
CA ALA A 23 3.34 -2.87 11.07
C ALA A 23 3.87 -1.44 10.84
N PRO A 24 3.62 -0.48 11.76
CA PRO A 24 3.98 0.92 11.55
C PRO A 24 5.48 1.17 11.29
N ASP A 25 6.35 0.47 12.01
CA ASP A 25 7.80 0.71 11.95
C ASP A 25 8.40 0.17 10.65
N THR A 26 8.01 -1.03 10.25
CA THR A 26 8.47 -1.64 9.01
C THR A 26 7.80 -1.03 7.79
N TYR A 27 6.54 -0.57 7.90
CA TYR A 27 5.89 0.22 6.86
C TYR A 27 6.72 1.43 6.47
N LYS A 28 7.13 2.23 7.46
CA LYS A 28 8.00 3.38 7.22
C LYS A 28 9.29 2.93 6.53
N GLU A 29 9.91 1.83 6.94
CA GLU A 29 11.16 1.37 6.34
C GLU A 29 11.00 0.93 4.88
N TRP A 30 9.99 0.12 4.56
CA TRP A 30 9.82 -0.42 3.21
C TRP A 30 9.25 0.58 2.22
N VAL A 31 8.42 1.52 2.66
CA VAL A 31 7.87 2.59 1.82
C VAL A 31 8.90 3.69 1.57
N HIS A 32 9.77 4.00 2.53
CA HIS A 32 10.71 5.13 2.47
C HIS A 32 11.59 5.15 1.21
N VAL A 33 11.97 3.98 0.68
CA VAL A 33 12.85 3.90 -0.50
C VAL A 33 12.19 4.46 -1.77
N ALA A 34 10.87 4.48 -1.83
CA ALA A 34 10.09 5.01 -2.95
C ALA A 34 9.39 6.33 -2.58
N TRP A 35 8.83 6.39 -1.37
CA TRP A 35 8.13 7.56 -0.85
C TRP A 35 8.73 7.95 0.52
N PRO A 36 9.79 8.79 0.51
CA PRO A 36 10.54 9.12 1.72
C PRO A 36 9.67 9.75 2.81
N ASN A 37 9.92 9.31 4.04
CA ASN A 37 9.24 9.76 5.26
C ASN A 37 7.74 9.48 5.31
N SER A 38 7.18 8.76 4.33
CA SER A 38 5.77 8.39 4.34
C SER A 38 5.47 7.39 5.46
N TYR A 39 4.29 7.52 6.04
CA TYR A 39 3.75 6.64 7.08
C TYR A 39 2.24 6.52 6.90
N TYR A 40 1.59 5.67 7.70
CA TYR A 40 0.14 5.63 7.77
C TYR A 40 -0.36 5.93 9.18
N ASP A 41 -1.60 6.41 9.25
CA ASP A 41 -2.40 6.57 10.47
C ASP A 41 -3.71 5.78 10.34
N GLY A 42 -4.16 5.16 11.42
CA GLY A 42 -5.32 4.26 11.45
C GLY A 42 -4.96 2.79 11.67
N LYS A 43 -5.92 1.89 11.39
CA LYS A 43 -5.82 0.45 11.64
C LYS A 43 -6.10 -0.35 10.37
N TRP A 44 -5.33 -1.41 10.16
CA TRP A 44 -5.59 -2.42 9.13
C TRP A 44 -6.70 -3.37 9.61
N GLU A 45 -7.94 -2.89 9.59
CA GLU A 45 -9.14 -3.63 9.98
C GLU A 45 -10.27 -3.31 9.00
N GLN A 46 -11.03 -4.32 8.59
CA GLN A 46 -12.08 -4.13 7.58
C GLN A 46 -13.12 -3.11 8.05
N GLY A 47 -13.43 -2.13 7.19
CA GLY A 47 -14.32 -1.02 7.48
C GLY A 47 -13.65 0.21 8.09
N GLU A 48 -12.37 0.13 8.50
CA GLU A 48 -11.62 1.27 9.02
C GLU A 48 -11.07 2.15 7.89
N LEU A 49 -10.86 3.42 8.22
CA LEU A 49 -10.19 4.38 7.35
C LEU A 49 -8.70 4.44 7.68
N LEU A 50 -7.85 4.18 6.68
CA LEU A 50 -6.41 4.38 6.73
C LEU A 50 -6.03 5.67 6.03
N ARG A 51 -5.08 6.41 6.59
CA ARG A 51 -4.52 7.63 5.99
C ARG A 51 -3.05 7.38 5.70
N PHE A 52 -2.68 7.38 4.43
CA PHE A 52 -1.29 7.34 3.98
C PHE A 52 -0.79 8.75 3.81
N ILE A 53 0.26 9.13 4.55
CA ILE A 53 0.70 10.51 4.71
C ILE A 53 2.15 10.64 4.27
N SER A 54 2.39 11.60 3.37
CA SER A 54 3.72 12.12 3.03
C SER A 54 3.89 13.49 3.70
N PRO A 55 4.76 13.61 4.74
CA PRO A 55 4.93 14.86 5.48
C PRO A 55 5.21 16.08 4.59
N GLY A 56 4.38 17.11 4.70
CA GLY A 56 4.50 18.36 3.94
C GLY A 56 4.00 18.30 2.49
N ASN A 57 3.69 17.10 1.97
CA ASN A 57 3.17 16.91 0.62
C ASN A 57 1.70 16.44 0.60
N GLY A 58 1.14 16.07 1.75
CA GLY A 58 -0.23 15.58 1.86
C GLY A 58 -0.30 14.05 1.85
N GLY A 59 -1.19 13.47 1.05
CA GLY A 59 -1.34 12.01 0.98
C GLY A 59 -2.71 11.56 0.48
N THR A 60 -3.19 10.42 0.98
CA THR A 60 -4.50 9.88 0.61
C THR A 60 -5.14 9.14 1.78
N ALA A 61 -6.47 9.11 1.81
CA ALA A 61 -7.23 8.25 2.71
C ALA A 61 -7.86 7.10 1.91
N ALA A 62 -7.86 5.90 2.48
CA ALA A 62 -8.43 4.71 1.89
C ALA A 62 -9.25 3.92 2.92
N LEU A 63 -10.39 3.40 2.48
CA LEU A 63 -11.20 2.46 3.24
C LEU A 63 -10.60 1.06 3.10
N VAL A 64 -10.42 0.35 4.21
CA VAL A 64 -10.11 -1.08 4.19
C VAL A 64 -11.38 -1.85 3.81
N LYS A 65 -11.60 -2.01 2.51
CA LYS A 65 -12.84 -2.57 1.96
C LYS A 65 -13.00 -4.05 2.27
N GLU A 66 -11.91 -4.81 2.14
CA GLU A 66 -11.85 -6.22 2.49
C GLU A 66 -10.53 -6.52 3.19
N LEU A 67 -10.57 -7.35 4.23
CA LEU A 67 -9.35 -7.81 4.90
C LEU A 67 -9.53 -9.23 5.43
N GLU A 68 -8.78 -10.16 4.86
CA GLU A 68 -8.54 -11.49 5.38
C GLU A 68 -7.06 -11.60 5.75
N LYS A 69 -6.77 -11.64 7.06
CA LYS A 69 -5.39 -11.60 7.60
C LYS A 69 -4.49 -12.62 6.91
N ALA A 70 -3.33 -12.15 6.45
CA ALA A 70 -2.31 -12.95 5.76
C ALA A 70 -2.83 -13.75 4.53
N THR A 71 -3.96 -13.34 3.95
CA THR A 71 -4.51 -13.91 2.70
C THR A 71 -4.77 -12.79 1.70
N TYR A 72 -5.56 -11.78 2.07
CA TYR A 72 -6.00 -10.72 1.16
C TYR A 72 -6.28 -9.40 1.88
N ILE A 73 -5.89 -8.28 1.26
CA ILE A 73 -6.29 -6.93 1.65
C ILE A 73 -6.77 -6.22 0.39
N LEU A 74 -7.85 -5.45 0.49
CA LEU A 74 -8.31 -4.51 -0.53
C LEU A 74 -8.58 -3.15 0.10
N LEU A 75 -7.88 -2.15 -0.39
CA LEU A 75 -8.08 -0.75 -0.07
C LEU A 75 -8.78 -0.04 -1.23
N GLU A 76 -9.69 0.87 -0.91
CA GLU A 76 -10.33 1.77 -1.88
C GLU A 76 -10.09 3.21 -1.44
N HIS A 77 -9.45 4.02 -2.29
CA HIS A 77 -9.14 5.41 -1.96
C HIS A 77 -10.41 6.26 -1.96
N THR A 78 -10.63 7.00 -0.87
CA THR A 78 -11.84 7.80 -0.63
C THR A 78 -11.59 9.30 -0.61
N ALA A 79 -10.33 9.74 -0.46
CA ALA A 79 -9.96 11.15 -0.51
C ALA A 79 -8.47 11.32 -0.85
N VAL A 80 -8.15 12.50 -1.37
CA VAL A 80 -6.78 13.04 -1.39
C VAL A 80 -6.60 13.88 -0.13
N LEU A 81 -5.43 13.82 0.50
CA LEU A 81 -5.09 14.66 1.64
C LEU A 81 -4.21 15.80 1.16
N GLN A 82 -4.60 17.03 1.45
CA GLN A 82 -3.81 18.23 1.18
C GLN A 82 -2.57 18.30 2.07
N PRO A 83 -1.60 19.20 1.83
CA PRO A 83 -0.39 19.33 2.67
C PRO A 83 -0.67 19.59 4.16
N ASP A 84 -1.79 20.21 4.49
CA ASP A 84 -2.28 20.41 5.87
C ASP A 84 -3.08 19.21 6.41
N LEU A 85 -3.12 18.12 5.65
CA LEU A 85 -3.82 16.86 5.89
C LEU A 85 -5.34 16.96 5.88
N THR A 86 -5.92 18.06 5.39
CA THR A 86 -7.37 18.15 5.17
C THR A 86 -7.79 17.26 4.00
N PRO A 87 -8.90 16.50 4.12
CA PRO A 87 -9.39 15.66 3.04
C PRO A 87 -10.05 16.51 1.95
N ASP A 88 -9.69 16.25 0.72
CA ASP A 88 -10.31 16.78 -0.48
C ASP A 88 -10.97 15.64 -1.26
N VAL A 89 -12.24 15.87 -1.60
CA VAL A 89 -13.10 14.96 -2.37
C VAL A 89 -13.73 15.65 -3.58
N THR A 90 -13.35 16.89 -3.86
CA THR A 90 -14.05 17.78 -4.79
C THR A 90 -13.19 18.31 -5.93
N SER A 91 -11.87 18.40 -5.75
CA SER A 91 -10.98 18.77 -6.85
C SER A 91 -11.01 17.74 -7.98
N GLU A 92 -10.55 18.14 -9.17
CA GLU A 92 -10.44 17.23 -10.31
C GLU A 92 -9.45 16.10 -10.04
N GLU A 93 -8.37 16.38 -9.31
CA GLU A 93 -7.42 15.37 -8.83
C GLU A 93 -8.13 14.35 -7.91
N ALA A 94 -8.86 14.84 -6.90
CA ALA A 94 -9.59 13.98 -5.98
C ALA A 94 -10.64 13.13 -6.71
N LYS A 95 -11.40 13.70 -7.66
CA LYS A 95 -12.39 12.96 -8.46
C LYS A 95 -11.76 11.87 -9.33
N GLY A 96 -10.55 12.10 -9.84
CA GLY A 96 -9.80 11.10 -10.60
C GLY A 96 -9.22 10.00 -9.72
N TRP A 97 -8.81 10.34 -8.50
CA TRP A 97 -8.20 9.42 -7.55
C TRP A 97 -9.21 8.55 -6.78
N ILE A 98 -10.37 9.12 -6.42
CA ILE A 98 -11.39 8.41 -5.64
C ILE A 98 -11.91 7.20 -6.41
N GLY A 99 -11.99 6.07 -5.71
CA GLY A 99 -12.36 4.78 -6.26
C GLY A 99 -11.20 3.98 -6.86
N SER A 100 -9.99 4.56 -6.93
CA SER A 100 -8.78 3.77 -7.18
C SER A 100 -8.58 2.75 -6.05
N THR A 101 -7.96 1.62 -6.37
CA THR A 101 -7.81 0.52 -5.42
C THR A 101 -6.38 0.02 -5.33
N GLU A 102 -6.06 -0.52 -4.16
CA GLU A 102 -4.79 -1.14 -3.84
C GLU A 102 -5.04 -2.46 -3.11
N GLY A 103 -4.66 -3.57 -3.74
CA GLY A 103 -4.89 -4.92 -3.26
C GLY A 103 -3.60 -5.68 -3.00
N TYR A 104 -3.56 -6.45 -1.91
CA TYR A 104 -2.43 -7.31 -1.56
C TYR A 104 -2.91 -8.76 -1.42
N ARG A 105 -2.35 -9.69 -2.19
CA ARG A 105 -2.61 -11.14 -2.08
C ARG A 105 -1.36 -11.88 -1.64
N PHE A 106 -1.52 -12.75 -0.66
CA PHE A 106 -0.44 -13.54 -0.07
C PHE A 106 -0.68 -15.03 -0.37
N THR A 107 0.20 -15.65 -1.16
CA THR A 107 0.13 -17.08 -1.48
C THR A 107 1.39 -17.77 -1.03
N GLU A 108 1.30 -18.64 -0.02
CA GLU A 108 2.45 -19.37 0.52
C GLU A 108 2.56 -20.78 -0.06
N SER A 109 3.78 -21.20 -0.40
CA SER A 109 4.13 -22.59 -0.70
C SER A 109 5.56 -22.87 -0.27
N GLY A 110 5.77 -23.90 0.55
CA GLY A 110 7.10 -24.34 0.96
C GLY A 110 7.91 -23.29 1.73
N GLY A 111 7.26 -22.47 2.56
CA GLY A 111 7.91 -21.40 3.34
C GLY A 111 8.30 -20.16 2.51
N ILE A 112 7.89 -20.10 1.24
CA ILE A 112 8.01 -18.91 0.39
C ILE A 112 6.62 -18.34 0.16
N THR A 113 6.46 -17.06 0.45
CA THR A 113 5.24 -16.29 0.16
C THR A 113 5.42 -15.50 -1.12
N ARG A 114 4.53 -15.74 -2.08
CA ARG A 114 4.33 -14.83 -3.21
C ARG A 114 3.38 -13.71 -2.78
N LEU A 115 3.89 -12.49 -2.77
CA LEU A 115 3.12 -11.28 -2.59
C LEU A 115 2.79 -10.67 -3.95
N LEU A 116 1.50 -10.55 -4.25
CA LEU A 116 0.98 -9.84 -5.42
C LEU A 116 0.34 -8.53 -4.94
N VAL A 117 0.80 -7.41 -5.49
CA VAL A 117 0.17 -6.10 -5.36
C VAL A 117 -0.60 -5.80 -6.64
N GLU A 118 -1.87 -5.48 -6.52
CA GLU A 118 -2.75 -5.09 -7.63
C GLU A 118 -3.22 -3.66 -7.41
N LEU A 119 -2.90 -2.77 -8.34
CA LEU A 119 -3.37 -1.38 -8.30
C LEU A 119 -4.33 -1.14 -9.45
N GLU A 120 -5.44 -0.46 -9.15
CA GLU A 120 -6.28 0.17 -10.16
C GLU A 120 -6.20 1.68 -10.01
N THR A 121 -5.53 2.35 -10.94
CA THR A 121 -5.18 3.78 -10.83
C THR A 121 -5.39 4.52 -12.14
N THR A 122 -5.23 5.84 -12.16
CA THR A 122 -5.30 6.63 -13.40
C THR A 122 -3.95 6.61 -14.14
N PRO A 123 -3.94 6.77 -15.48
CA PRO A 123 -2.71 6.68 -16.28
C PRO A 123 -1.57 7.58 -15.81
N GLU A 124 -1.88 8.73 -15.23
CA GLU A 124 -0.93 9.74 -14.77
C GLU A 124 -0.05 9.24 -13.61
N TRP A 125 -0.56 8.33 -12.77
CA TRP A 125 0.16 7.81 -11.61
C TRP A 125 0.92 6.50 -11.89
N ILE A 126 0.69 5.87 -13.05
CA ILE A 126 1.27 4.56 -13.38
C ILE A 126 2.80 4.59 -13.30
N ALA A 127 3.44 5.58 -13.91
CA ALA A 127 4.91 5.67 -13.94
C ALA A 127 5.50 5.78 -12.53
N MET A 128 4.86 6.54 -11.64
CA MET A 128 5.27 6.65 -10.23
C MET A 128 5.24 5.29 -9.53
N PHE A 129 4.18 4.51 -9.72
CA PHE A 129 4.08 3.18 -9.13
C PHE A 129 5.05 2.19 -9.76
N GLU A 130 5.23 2.22 -11.08
CA GLU A 130 6.18 1.35 -11.78
C GLU A 130 7.64 1.59 -11.35
N GLU A 131 7.98 2.82 -10.96
CA GLU A 131 9.30 3.13 -10.39
C GLU A 131 9.38 2.79 -8.89
N GLY A 132 8.35 3.12 -8.12
CA GLY A 132 8.37 3.01 -6.65
C GLY A 132 8.18 1.59 -6.11
N TYR A 133 7.16 0.87 -6.60
CA TYR A 133 6.79 -0.44 -6.05
C TYR A 133 7.90 -1.49 -6.13
N PRO A 134 8.66 -1.63 -7.23
CA PRO A 134 9.76 -2.60 -7.29
C PRO A 134 10.82 -2.38 -6.20
N ALA A 135 11.18 -1.12 -5.93
CA ALA A 135 12.15 -0.79 -4.87
C ALA A 135 11.56 -1.06 -3.48
N ALA A 136 10.31 -0.64 -3.25
CA ALA A 136 9.62 -0.79 -1.98
C ALA A 136 9.42 -2.28 -1.61
N LEU A 137 8.99 -3.10 -2.57
CA LEU A 137 8.81 -4.55 -2.37
C LEU A 137 10.12 -5.27 -2.12
N LYS A 138 11.20 -4.87 -2.81
CA LYS A 138 12.53 -5.42 -2.54
C LYS A 138 12.95 -5.13 -1.10
N LYS A 139 12.69 -3.92 -0.60
CA LYS A 139 12.99 -3.57 0.79
C LYS A 139 12.13 -4.35 1.79
N LEU A 140 10.84 -4.54 1.51
CA LEU A 140 9.97 -5.40 2.32
C LEU A 140 10.49 -6.84 2.37
N LYS A 141 10.91 -7.40 1.24
CA LYS A 141 11.53 -8.75 1.18
C LYS A 141 12.74 -8.85 2.11
N GLU A 142 13.66 -7.88 2.06
CA GLU A 142 14.84 -7.85 2.95
C GLU A 142 14.46 -7.79 4.43
N ILE A 143 13.39 -7.07 4.78
CA ILE A 143 12.88 -6.98 6.16
C ILE A 143 12.28 -8.31 6.61
N CYS A 144 11.51 -8.97 5.74
CA CYS A 144 10.86 -10.25 6.05
C CYS A 144 11.85 -11.40 6.18
N GLU A 145 12.88 -11.45 5.34
CA GLU A 145 13.85 -12.56 5.29
C GLU A 145 14.91 -12.53 6.39
N ARG A 146 14.96 -11.43 7.17
CA ARG A 146 15.86 -11.28 8.33
C ARG A 146 15.14 -11.36 9.68
N ALA A 147 13.81 -11.51 9.66
CA ALA A 147 12.96 -11.53 10.85
C ALA A 147 12.97 -12.89 11.57
#